data_AF-A0A1H8DRC1-F1
#
_entry.id   AF-A0A1H8DRC1-F1
#
_cell.length_a   1.000
_cell.length_b   1.000
_cell.length_c   1.000
_cell.angle_alpha   90.00
_cell.angle_beta   90.00
_cell.angle_gamma   90.00
#
_symmetry.space_group_name_H-M   'P 1'
#
loop_
_entity.id
_entity.type
_entity.pdbx_description
1 polymer ?
#
loop_
_entity_poly.entity_id
_entity_poly.type
_entity_poly.pdbx_seq_one_letter_code
_entity_poly.pdbx_strand_id
1 'polypeptide(L)'
;MSRAMRPDTQEPVFLTLDQVKELTGAGTRRTVIATLLKNGIRHHIRADGWPVVAWAAITGVPASAPPPRPKWRSNLDTRGV
;
A
#
# COMPACT_ATOMS: atom_id res chain seq x y z
N MET A 1 -6.41 -17.85 26.97
CA MET A 1 -6.99 -16.56 26.52
C MET A 1 -6.32 -16.17 25.21
N SER A 2 -6.72 -16.81 24.11
CA SER A 2 -6.15 -16.55 22.78
C SER A 2 -7.18 -15.75 22.00
N ARG A 3 -6.90 -14.47 21.73
CA ARG A 3 -7.74 -13.66 20.84
C ARG A 3 -7.52 -14.20 19.44
N ALA A 4 -8.50 -14.92 18.91
CA ALA A 4 -8.51 -15.35 17.52
C ALA A 4 -8.34 -14.13 16.61
N MET A 5 -7.23 -14.09 15.86
CA MET A 5 -6.95 -13.08 14.85
C MET A 5 -7.99 -13.22 13.74
N ARG A 6 -8.77 -12.16 13.50
CA ARG A 6 -9.77 -12.13 12.43
C ARG A 6 -9.07 -12.11 11.05
N PRO A 7 -9.40 -13.03 10.11
CA PRO A 7 -8.72 -13.14 8.82
C PRO A 7 -9.03 -11.99 7.83
N ASP A 8 -9.88 -11.03 8.21
CA ASP A 8 -10.26 -9.86 7.42
C ASP A 8 -9.62 -8.53 7.90
N THR A 9 -8.70 -8.58 8.87
CA THR A 9 -7.85 -7.42 9.16
C THR A 9 -6.84 -7.29 8.03
N GLN A 10 -7.28 -6.76 6.91
CA GLN A 10 -6.41 -6.36 5.83
C GLN A 10 -5.51 -5.26 6.39
N GLU A 11 -4.29 -5.64 6.78
CA GLU A 11 -3.22 -4.72 7.16
C GLU A 11 -3.29 -3.52 6.19
N PRO A 12 -3.30 -2.28 6.70
CA PRO A 12 -3.52 -1.11 5.86
C PRO A 12 -2.53 -1.18 4.70
N VAL A 13 -2.99 -1.10 3.45
CA VAL A 13 -2.14 -1.30 2.26
C VAL A 13 -0.90 -0.39 2.29
N PHE A 14 -1.02 0.75 2.98
CA PHE A 14 0.02 1.75 3.18
C PHE A 14 0.34 1.96 4.65
N LEU A 15 1.60 2.28 4.93
CA LEU A 15 2.06 2.70 6.24
C LEU A 15 1.49 4.05 6.63
N THR A 16 1.22 4.22 7.93
CA THR A 16 0.91 5.53 8.51
C THR A 16 2.15 6.41 8.62
N LEU A 17 1.95 7.70 8.86
CA LEU A 17 3.06 8.65 9.04
C LEU A 17 4.00 8.22 10.18
N ASP A 18 3.44 7.78 11.31
CA ASP A 18 4.23 7.39 12.47
C ASP A 18 5.01 6.09 12.21
N GLN A 19 4.40 5.12 11.53
CA GLN A 19 5.11 3.92 11.09
C GLN A 19 6.26 4.24 10.13
N VAL A 20 6.08 5.21 9.21
CA VAL A 20 7.16 5.65 8.31
C VAL A 20 8.30 6.32 9.09
N LYS A 21 7.99 7.13 10.10
CA LYS A 21 9.01 7.75 10.97
C LYS A 21 9.75 6.71 11.79
N GLU A 22 9.04 5.73 12.35
CA GLU A 22 9.63 4.63 13.09
C GLU A 22 10.53 3.77 12.19
N LEU A 23 10.05 3.38 11.00
CA LEU A 23 10.80 2.63 10.00
C LEU A 23 12.11 3.31 9.61
N THR A 24 12.10 4.64 9.48
CA THR A 24 13.28 5.41 9.06
C THR A 24 14.13 5.93 10.22
N GLY A 25 13.66 5.81 11.47
CA GLY A 25 14.28 6.44 12.64
C GLY A 25 14.36 7.96 12.55
N ALA A 26 13.62 8.59 11.62
CA ALA A 26 13.77 10.00 11.27
C ALA A 26 12.49 10.78 11.56
N GLY A 27 12.62 11.90 12.27
CA GLY A 27 11.48 12.75 12.65
C GLY A 27 11.06 13.78 11.61
N THR A 28 11.94 14.13 10.66
CA THR A 28 11.70 15.18 9.67
C THR A 28 11.50 14.62 8.27
N ARG A 29 10.58 15.23 7.52
CA ARG A 29 10.19 14.81 6.17
C ARG A 29 11.38 14.65 5.21
N ARG A 30 12.32 15.60 5.22
CA ARG A 30 13.49 15.59 4.34
C ARG A 30 14.37 14.36 4.60
N THR A 31 14.61 14.04 5.87
CA THR A 31 15.45 12.92 6.26
C THR A 31 14.76 11.59 5.99
N VAL A 32 13.45 11.49 6.25
CA VAL A 32 12.63 10.33 5.89
C VAL A 32 12.76 10.01 4.40
N ILE A 33 12.53 10.99 3.52
CA ILE A 33 12.61 10.80 2.06
C ILE A 33 14.04 10.39 1.65
N ALA A 34 15.06 11.02 2.21
CA ALA A 34 16.46 10.66 1.92
C ALA A 34 16.78 9.22 2.34
N THR A 35 16.28 8.76 3.48
CA THR A 35 16.45 7.37 3.94
C THR A 35 15.71 6.39 3.03
N LEU A 36 14.46 6.68 2.66
CA LEU A 36 13.69 5.83 1.73
C LEU A 36 14.38 5.70 0.37
N LEU A 37 14.93 6.79 -0.16
CA LEU A 37 15.72 6.79 -1.40
C LEU A 37 17.00 5.95 -1.28
N LYS A 38 17.76 6.12 -0.19
CA LYS A 38 18.98 5.34 0.08
C LYS A 38 18.69 3.85 0.19
N ASN A 39 17.58 3.49 0.80
CA ASN A 39 17.16 2.10 0.97
C ASN A 39 16.52 1.50 -0.30
N GLY A 40 16.31 2.30 -1.35
CA GLY A 40 15.67 1.85 -2.58
C GLY A 40 14.19 1.49 -2.42
N ILE A 41 13.53 1.98 -1.36
CA ILE A 41 12.13 1.66 -1.08
C ILE A 41 11.24 2.51 -1.98
N ARG A 42 10.40 1.86 -2.78
CA ARG A 42 9.43 2.53 -3.64
C ARG A 42 8.40 3.28 -2.78
N HIS A 43 8.26 4.57 -3.04
CA HIS A 43 7.33 5.45 -2.33
C HIS A 43 6.74 6.48 -3.30
N HIS A 44 5.57 7.00 -2.94
CA HIS A 44 4.92 8.10 -3.66
C HIS A 44 4.82 9.32 -2.76
N ILE A 45 4.93 10.53 -3.31
CA ILE A 45 4.74 11.76 -2.54
C ILE A 45 3.28 12.19 -2.65
N ARG A 46 2.61 12.31 -1.51
CA ARG A 46 1.22 12.81 -1.43
C ARG A 46 1.21 14.34 -1.50
N ALA A 47 0.04 14.92 -1.77
CA ALA A 47 -0.14 16.37 -1.91
C ALA A 47 0.29 17.19 -0.67
N ASP A 48 0.29 16.60 0.53
CA ASP A 48 0.79 17.21 1.77
C ASP A 48 2.33 17.20 1.88
N GLY A 49 3.01 16.55 0.94
CA GLY A 49 4.45 16.43 0.84
C GLY A 49 5.06 15.26 1.62
N TRP A 50 4.25 14.45 2.31
CA TRP A 50 4.77 13.27 3.00
C TRP A 50 4.81 12.04 2.07
N PRO A 51 5.79 11.13 2.27
CA PRO A 51 5.86 9.91 1.50
C PRO A 51 4.80 8.90 1.96
N VAL A 52 4.19 8.24 0.98
CA VAL A 52 3.28 7.12 1.14
C VAL A 52 4.05 5.87 0.71
N VAL A 53 4.12 4.91 1.62
CA VAL A 53 4.87 3.66 1.44
C VAL A 53 3.92 2.50 1.59
N ALA A 54 3.90 1.58 0.63
CA ALA A 54 3.10 0.36 0.71
C ALA A 54 3.84 -0.72 1.50
N TRP A 55 3.14 -1.55 2.27
CA TRP A 55 3.78 -2.68 2.96
C TRP A 55 4.49 -3.64 2.01
N ALA A 56 3.90 -3.89 0.84
CA ALA A 56 4.50 -4.71 -0.22
C ALA A 56 5.87 -4.18 -0.69
N ALA A 57 6.11 -2.87 -0.61
CA ALA A 57 7.40 -2.28 -0.97
C ALA A 57 8.51 -2.60 0.04
N ILE A 58 8.13 -3.01 1.26
CA ILE A 58 9.07 -3.34 2.35
C ILE A 58 9.21 -4.85 2.48
N THR A 59 8.11 -5.58 2.48
CA THR A 59 8.13 -7.05 2.63
C THR A 59 8.61 -7.75 1.37
N GLY A 60 8.61 -7.07 0.21
CA GLY A 60 8.97 -7.67 -1.08
C GLY A 60 7.94 -8.67 -1.60
N VAL A 61 6.84 -8.90 -0.85
CA VAL A 61 5.74 -9.75 -1.27
C VAL A 61 4.80 -8.88 -2.11
N PRO A 62 4.63 -9.16 -3.41
CA PRO A 62 3.66 -8.42 -4.20
C PRO A 62 2.28 -8.62 -3.58
N ALA A 63 1.52 -7.53 -3.41
CA ALA A 63 0.10 -7.63 -3.05
C ALA A 63 -0.56 -8.61 -4.03
N SER A 64 -1.34 -9.56 -3.49
CA SER A 64 -1.97 -10.65 -4.24
C SER A 64 -2.46 -10.16 -5.60
N ALA A 65 -2.06 -10.88 -6.66
CA ALA A 65 -2.35 -10.46 -8.03
C ALA A 65 -3.84 -10.09 -8.15
N PRO A 66 -4.18 -8.93 -8.76
CA PRO A 66 -5.56 -8.52 -8.86
C PRO A 66 -6.36 -9.63 -9.54
N PRO A 67 -7.59 -9.93 -9.06
CA PRO A 67 -8.43 -10.92 -9.69
C PRO A 67 -8.58 -10.61 -11.18
N PRO A 68 -8.74 -11.63 -12.05
CA PRO A 68 -8.83 -11.43 -13.48
C PRO A 68 -9.86 -10.35 -13.77
N ARG A 69 -9.42 -9.28 -14.44
CA ARG A 69 -10.30 -8.15 -14.77
C ARG A 69 -11.50 -8.71 -15.52
N PRO A 70 -12.74 -8.43 -15.09
CA PRO A 70 -13.90 -8.91 -15.82
C PRO A 70 -13.78 -8.44 -17.28
N LYS A 71 -13.90 -9.38 -18.22
CA LYS A 71 -13.95 -9.05 -19.65
C LYS A 71 -15.11 -8.08 -19.83
N TRP A 72 -14.82 -6.87 -20.28
CA TRP A 72 -15.83 -5.85 -20.50
C TRP A 72 -16.94 -6.42 -21.38
N ARG A 73 -18.18 -6.37 -20.89
CA ARG A 73 -19.40 -6.70 -21.65
C ARG A 73 -20.17 -5.42 -21.89
N SER A 74 -20.63 -5.23 -23.13
CA SER A 74 -21.54 -4.15 -23.47
C SER A 74 -22.87 -4.37 -22.77
N ASN A 75 -23.50 -3.30 -22.27
CA ASN A 75 -24.84 -3.36 -21.69
C ASN A 75 -25.93 -3.82 -22.69
N LEU A 76 -25.61 -3.82 -24.00
CA LEU A 76 -26.49 -4.32 -25.06
C LEU A 76 -26.53 -5.86 -25.14
N ASP A 77 -25.54 -6.55 -24.58
CA ASP A 77 -25.47 -8.03 -24.54
C ASP A 77 -26.54 -8.65 -23.60
N THR A 78 -27.06 -7.85 -22.66
CA THR A 78 -27.96 -8.31 -21.59
C THR A 78 -29.44 -8.11 -21.89
N ARG A 79 -29.81 -7.51 -23.04
CA ARG A 79 -31.21 -7.36 -23.45
C ARG A 79 -31.50 -8.35 -24.56
N GLY A 80 -32.00 -9.53 -24.17
CA GLY A 80 -32.53 -10.52 -25.10
C GLY A 80 -33.57 -9.88 -26.04
N VAL A 81 -33.32 -10.05 -27.33
CA VAL A 81 -34.33 -9.95 -28.39
C VAL A 81 -35.00 -11.31 -28.51
#